data_AF-A0A0T8TGX7-F1
#
_entry.id   AF-A0A0T8TGX7-F1
#
_cell.length_a   1.000
_cell.length_b   1.000
_cell.length_c   1.000
_cell.angle_alpha   90.00
_cell.angle_beta   90.00
_cell.angle_gamma   90.00
#
_symmetry.space_group_name_H-M   'P 1'
#
loop_
_entity.id
_entity.type
_entity.pdbx_description
1 polymer ?
#
loop_
_entity_poly.entity_id
_entity_poly.type
_entity_poly.pdbx_seq_one_letter_code
_entity_poly.pdbx_strand_id
1 'polypeptide(L)'
;MNTLEKVKQWFIDRDLENGGRLDKQSLKLSEEFGELCAGYLKKNEKLTKDSIGDCAVVIVGLGLLSKVDLDSIFEESKNVRKNDIMTSFAYANTCISNIQTEQHLKLMTLRIKSLTLLIGHLKSISKSLGYDFEECFELAYQEIKDRKGRWIDGSFVKEEDLA
;
A
#
# COMPACT_ATOMS: atom_id res chain seq x y z
N MET A 1 -18.47 7.87 0.40
CA MET A 1 -17.11 7.60 -0.11
C MET A 1 -16.76 6.15 0.15
N ASN A 2 -16.20 5.45 -0.84
CA ASN A 2 -15.58 4.14 -0.62
C ASN A 2 -14.23 4.31 0.12
N THR A 3 -13.60 3.23 0.54
CA THR A 3 -12.33 3.27 1.30
C THR A 3 -11.20 3.96 0.53
N LEU A 4 -11.10 3.73 -0.79
CA LEU A 4 -10.10 4.38 -1.64
C LEU A 4 -10.22 5.91 -1.59
N GLU A 5 -11.43 6.44 -1.75
CA GLU A 5 -11.68 7.89 -1.67
C GLU A 5 -11.35 8.45 -0.28
N LYS A 6 -11.68 7.72 0.78
CA LYS A 6 -11.36 8.14 2.15
C LYS A 6 -9.85 8.21 2.40
N VAL A 7 -9.09 7.24 1.90
CA VAL A 7 -7.62 7.23 2.03
C VAL A 7 -6.97 8.30 1.16
N LYS A 8 -7.47 8.51 -0.08
CA LYS A 8 -7.03 9.62 -0.93
C LYS A 8 -7.19 10.96 -0.20
N GLN A 9 -8.38 11.21 0.36
CA GLN A 9 -8.65 12.43 1.11
C GLN A 9 -7.75 12.56 2.35
N TRP A 10 -7.51 11.47 3.08
CA TRP A 10 -6.63 11.48 4.24
C TRP A 10 -5.22 12.01 3.93
N PHE A 11 -4.65 11.60 2.79
CA PHE A 11 -3.34 12.07 2.33
C PHE A 11 -3.38 13.52 1.84
N ILE A 12 -4.44 13.92 1.14
CA ILE A 12 -4.63 15.30 0.65
C ILE A 12 -4.75 16.27 1.83
N ASP A 13 -5.56 15.94 2.83
CA ASP A 13 -5.76 16.75 4.04
C ASP A 13 -4.46 16.94 4.85
N ARG A 14 -3.49 16.06 4.65
CA ARG A 14 -2.18 16.09 5.32
C ARG A 14 -1.07 16.60 4.41
N ASP A 15 -1.40 17.21 3.28
CA ASP A 15 -0.45 17.87 2.38
C ASP A 15 0.66 16.92 1.84
N LEU A 16 0.27 15.68 1.49
CA LEU A 16 1.18 14.69 0.91
C LEU A 16 1.95 15.23 -0.30
N GLU A 17 1.33 16.07 -1.14
CA GLU A 17 1.96 16.60 -2.36
C GLU A 17 3.22 17.43 -2.05
N ASN A 18 3.19 18.23 -0.98
CA ASN A 18 4.31 19.10 -0.62
C ASN A 18 5.25 18.47 0.42
N GLY A 19 4.75 17.52 1.23
CA GLY A 19 5.52 16.91 2.30
C GLY A 19 6.08 15.52 2.00
N GLY A 20 5.36 14.72 1.20
CA GLY A 20 5.70 13.33 0.92
C GLY A 20 6.80 13.17 -0.12
N ARG A 21 7.49 12.02 -0.07
CA ARG A 21 8.49 11.65 -1.09
C ARG A 21 8.28 10.22 -1.56
N LEU A 22 8.41 10.00 -2.86
CA LEU A 22 8.23 8.67 -3.47
C LEU A 22 9.21 7.63 -2.92
N ASP A 23 10.47 8.01 -2.66
CA ASP A 23 11.51 7.08 -2.18
C ASP A 23 11.25 6.67 -0.72
N LYS A 24 10.82 7.60 0.12
CA LYS A 24 10.41 7.30 1.50
C LYS A 24 9.15 6.44 1.54
N GLN A 25 8.16 6.74 0.70
CA GLN A 25 6.94 5.94 0.62
C GLN A 25 7.18 4.53 0.06
N SER A 26 8.10 4.36 -0.89
CA SER A 26 8.42 3.02 -1.41
C SER A 26 9.24 2.18 -0.41
N LEU A 27 10.00 2.80 0.50
CA LEU A 27 10.58 2.12 1.65
C LEU A 27 9.51 1.75 2.70
N LYS A 28 8.58 2.66 2.98
CA LYS A 28 7.43 2.37 3.86
C LYS A 28 6.63 1.17 3.34
N LEU A 29 6.45 1.05 2.02
CA LEU A 29 5.81 -0.13 1.42
C LEU A 29 6.57 -1.44 1.70
N SER A 30 7.91 -1.41 1.70
CA SER A 30 8.72 -2.57 2.07
C SER A 30 8.60 -2.91 3.55
N GLU A 31 8.48 -1.90 4.42
CA GLU A 31 8.22 -2.06 5.85
C GLU A 31 6.87 -2.76 6.09
N GLU A 32 5.77 -2.23 5.53
CA GLU A 32 4.43 -2.83 5.67
C GLU A 32 4.36 -4.25 5.10
N PHE A 33 5.02 -4.49 3.97
CA PHE A 33 5.09 -5.83 3.40
C PHE A 33 5.92 -6.80 4.27
N GLY A 34 6.96 -6.30 4.94
CA GLY A 34 7.71 -7.05 5.93
C GLY A 34 6.86 -7.44 7.14
N GLU A 35 5.98 -6.55 7.60
CA GLU A 35 5.01 -6.84 8.65
C GLU A 35 3.98 -7.88 8.20
N LEU A 36 3.50 -7.79 6.96
CA LEU A 36 2.63 -8.82 6.36
C LEU A 36 3.32 -10.19 6.34
N CYS A 37 4.59 -10.24 5.92
CA CYS A 37 5.37 -11.47 5.96
C CYS A 37 5.51 -12.01 7.39
N ALA A 38 5.79 -11.13 8.37
CA ALA A 38 5.90 -11.51 9.77
C ALA A 38 4.57 -12.03 10.34
N GLY A 39 3.45 -11.38 10.02
CA GLY A 39 2.09 -11.79 10.38
C GLY A 39 1.78 -13.18 9.87
N TYR A 40 2.04 -13.44 8.59
CA TYR A 40 1.83 -14.75 7.98
C TYR A 40 2.70 -15.84 8.62
N LEU A 41 4.01 -15.62 8.74
CA LEU A 41 4.95 -16.60 9.30
C LEU A 41 4.63 -16.95 10.76
N LYS A 42 4.17 -15.97 11.54
CA LYS A 42 3.79 -16.15 12.96
C LYS A 42 2.34 -16.59 13.15
N LYS A 43 1.58 -16.80 12.07
CA LYS A 43 0.13 -17.11 12.11
C LYS A 43 -0.67 -16.08 12.93
N ASN A 44 -0.26 -14.82 12.88
CA ASN A 44 -0.94 -13.73 13.55
C ASN A 44 -1.96 -13.11 12.58
N GLU A 45 -3.21 -13.58 12.64
CA GLU A 45 -4.30 -13.13 11.76
C GLU A 45 -4.52 -11.61 11.85
N LYS A 46 -4.50 -11.04 13.07
CA LYS A 46 -4.70 -9.60 13.26
C LYS A 46 -3.66 -8.80 12.52
N LEU A 47 -2.37 -9.10 12.74
CA LEU A 47 -1.26 -8.42 12.07
C LEU A 47 -1.32 -8.64 10.55
N THR A 48 -1.67 -9.85 10.11
CA THR A 48 -1.75 -10.16 8.68
C THR A 48 -2.81 -9.32 7.97
N LYS A 49 -4.01 -9.17 8.55
CA LYS A 49 -5.09 -8.34 8.01
C LYS A 49 -4.70 -6.86 7.99
N ASP A 50 -4.12 -6.39 9.08
CA ASP A 50 -3.64 -5.01 9.25
C ASP A 50 -2.62 -4.64 8.16
N SER A 51 -1.54 -5.42 8.06
CA SER A 51 -0.47 -5.16 7.10
C SER A 51 -0.89 -5.31 5.63
N ILE A 52 -1.93 -6.11 5.31
CA ILE A 52 -2.54 -6.11 3.96
C ILE A 52 -3.15 -4.74 3.66
N GLY A 53 -3.92 -4.21 4.61
CA GLY A 53 -4.54 -2.90 4.51
C GLY A 53 -3.52 -1.77 4.47
N ASP A 54 -2.49 -1.82 5.31
CA ASP A 54 -1.43 -0.82 5.34
C ASP A 54 -0.61 -0.78 4.04
N CYS A 55 -0.30 -1.94 3.46
CA CYS A 55 0.27 -2.00 2.11
C CYS A 55 -0.62 -1.26 1.11
N ALA A 56 -1.94 -1.47 1.14
CA ALA A 56 -2.87 -0.78 0.25
C ALA A 56 -2.92 0.74 0.49
N VAL A 57 -2.88 1.20 1.75
CA VAL A 57 -2.78 2.61 2.12
C VAL A 57 -1.51 3.23 1.53
N VAL A 58 -0.35 2.58 1.68
CA VAL A 58 0.92 3.10 1.14
C VAL A 58 0.89 3.14 -0.40
N ILE A 59 0.29 2.15 -1.06
CA ILE A 59 0.10 2.14 -2.52
C ILE A 59 -0.72 3.35 -2.98
N VAL A 60 -1.76 3.74 -2.23
CA VAL A 60 -2.52 4.98 -2.51
C VAL A 60 -1.62 6.21 -2.42
N GLY A 61 -0.81 6.32 -1.36
CA GLY A 61 0.15 7.42 -1.22
C GLY A 61 1.16 7.50 -2.38
N LEU A 62 1.71 6.35 -2.80
CA LEU A 62 2.59 6.27 -3.97
C LEU A 62 1.89 6.67 -5.27
N GLY A 63 0.63 6.30 -5.44
CA GLY A 63 -0.16 6.67 -6.61
C GLY A 63 -0.43 8.17 -6.66
N LEU A 64 -0.80 8.78 -5.53
CA LEU A 64 -1.01 10.23 -5.43
C LEU A 64 0.28 11.02 -5.75
N LEU A 65 1.41 10.65 -5.16
CA LEU A 65 2.71 11.29 -5.44
C LEU A 65 3.15 11.09 -6.90
N SER A 66 2.74 9.99 -7.54
CA SER A 66 3.02 9.72 -8.95
C SER A 66 2.00 10.37 -9.90
N LYS A 67 0.94 11.00 -9.38
CA LYS A 67 -0.17 11.61 -10.15
C LYS A 67 -0.81 10.63 -11.14
N VAL A 68 -1.04 9.39 -10.70
CA VAL A 68 -1.65 8.33 -11.52
C VAL A 68 -3.12 8.11 -11.17
N ASP A 69 -3.87 7.54 -12.11
CA ASP A 69 -5.28 7.18 -11.91
C ASP A 69 -5.39 5.93 -11.03
N LEU A 70 -5.65 6.15 -9.74
CA LEU A 70 -5.81 5.10 -8.75
C LEU A 70 -7.09 4.27 -8.96
N ASP A 71 -8.16 4.86 -9.52
CA ASP A 71 -9.40 4.11 -9.75
C ASP A 71 -9.18 3.06 -10.85
N SER A 72 -8.49 3.43 -11.94
CA SER A 72 -8.09 2.48 -12.98
C SER A 72 -7.19 1.38 -12.43
N ILE A 73 -6.18 1.74 -11.62
CA ILE A 73 -5.27 0.77 -10.99
C ILE A 73 -6.03 -0.24 -10.12
N PHE A 74 -6.95 0.22 -9.26
CA PHE A 74 -7.72 -0.67 -8.39
C PHE A 74 -8.72 -1.52 -9.17
N GLU A 75 -9.31 -1.01 -10.25
CA GLU A 75 -10.19 -1.78 -11.14
C GLU A 75 -9.42 -2.85 -11.90
N GLU A 76 -8.34 -2.48 -12.58
CA GLU A 76 -7.50 -3.38 -13.36
C GLU A 76 -6.88 -4.50 -12.50
N SER A 77 -6.57 -4.20 -11.23
CA SER A 77 -6.03 -5.19 -10.30
C SER A 77 -6.93 -6.41 -10.10
N LYS A 78 -8.24 -6.30 -10.36
CA LYS A 78 -9.20 -7.42 -10.29
C LYS A 78 -8.94 -8.49 -11.34
N ASN A 79 -8.26 -8.12 -12.44
CA ASN A 79 -7.91 -9.01 -13.54
C ASN A 79 -6.58 -9.73 -13.36
N VAL A 80 -5.85 -9.44 -12.27
CA VAL A 80 -4.57 -10.10 -11.99
C VAL A 80 -4.80 -11.59 -11.71
N ARG A 81 -3.98 -12.42 -12.34
CA ARG A 81 -4.06 -13.88 -12.19
C ARG A 81 -3.90 -14.28 -10.73
N LYS A 82 -4.85 -15.08 -10.23
CA LYS A 82 -4.79 -15.69 -8.91
C LYS A 82 -3.73 -16.78 -8.92
N ASN A 83 -2.82 -16.73 -7.96
CA ASN A 83 -1.78 -17.72 -7.75
C ASN A 83 -1.95 -18.34 -6.36
N ASP A 84 -1.21 -19.40 -6.07
CA ASP A 84 -1.08 -19.86 -4.70
C ASP A 84 -0.45 -18.78 -3.81
N ILE A 85 -0.58 -18.96 -2.50
CA ILE A 85 -0.17 -17.95 -1.52
C ILE A 85 1.32 -17.62 -1.62
N MET A 86 2.19 -18.62 -1.78
CA MET A 86 3.64 -18.41 -1.80
C MET A 86 4.08 -17.70 -3.09
N THR A 87 3.51 -18.08 -4.23
CA THR A 87 3.71 -17.35 -5.49
C THR A 87 3.20 -15.91 -5.39
N SER A 88 2.08 -15.68 -4.70
CA SER A 88 1.55 -14.32 -4.50
C SER A 88 2.48 -13.46 -3.64
N PHE A 89 3.06 -14.00 -2.57
CA PHE A 89 4.10 -13.33 -1.79
C PHE A 89 5.34 -13.01 -2.63
N ALA A 90 5.83 -13.96 -3.43
CA ALA A 90 7.02 -13.76 -4.27
C ALA A 90 6.80 -12.66 -5.32
N TYR A 91 5.63 -12.63 -5.95
CA TYR A 91 5.30 -11.58 -6.92
C TYR A 91 5.01 -10.23 -6.28
N ALA A 92 4.38 -10.19 -5.10
CA ALA A 92 4.24 -8.96 -4.33
C ALA A 92 5.62 -8.35 -4.03
N ASN A 93 6.56 -9.15 -3.53
CA ASN A 93 7.93 -8.71 -3.28
C ASN A 93 8.64 -8.20 -4.55
N THR A 94 8.49 -8.94 -5.66
CA THR A 94 9.02 -8.50 -6.97
C THR A 94 8.44 -7.15 -7.40
N CYS A 95 7.13 -6.94 -7.24
CA CYS A 95 6.49 -5.67 -7.59
C CYS A 95 7.03 -4.52 -6.73
N ILE A 96 7.25 -4.73 -5.44
CA ILE A 96 7.81 -3.73 -4.53
C ILE A 96 9.22 -3.32 -4.98
N SER A 97 10.10 -4.28 -5.28
CA SER A 97 11.44 -3.99 -5.80
C SER A 97 11.41 -3.29 -7.16
N ASN A 98 10.47 -3.67 -8.03
CA ASN A 98 10.27 -3.02 -9.32
C ASN A 98 9.83 -1.56 -9.15
N ILE A 99 8.86 -1.27 -8.27
CA ILE A 99 8.39 0.08 -7.99
C ILE A 99 9.56 0.99 -7.59
N GLN A 100 10.45 0.51 -6.71
CA GLN A 100 11.65 1.25 -6.28
C GLN A 100 12.61 1.52 -7.45
N THR A 101 12.84 0.51 -8.29
CA THR A 101 13.75 0.63 -9.45
C THR A 101 13.17 1.54 -10.53
N GLU A 102 11.90 1.36 -10.88
CA GLU A 102 11.13 2.13 -11.87
C GLU A 102 10.94 3.58 -11.41
N GLN A 103 10.95 3.82 -10.09
CA GLN A 103 11.06 5.15 -9.52
C GLN A 103 12.39 5.81 -9.90
N HIS A 104 13.50 5.15 -9.60
CA HIS A 104 14.82 5.66 -9.90
C HIS A 104 15.02 5.93 -11.40
N LEU A 105 14.52 5.03 -12.25
CA LEU A 105 14.60 5.12 -13.71
C LEU A 105 13.53 6.01 -14.35
N LYS A 106 12.61 6.59 -13.56
CA LYS A 106 11.48 7.42 -14.05
C LYS A 106 10.57 6.71 -15.07
N LEU A 107 10.39 5.40 -14.94
CA LEU A 107 9.58 4.56 -15.83
C LEU A 107 8.12 4.49 -15.37
N MET A 108 7.35 5.54 -15.62
CA MET A 108 5.97 5.70 -15.11
C MET A 108 5.03 4.56 -15.51
N THR A 109 5.01 4.16 -16.78
CA THR A 109 4.11 3.09 -17.27
C THR A 109 4.38 1.75 -16.60
N LEU A 110 5.66 1.42 -16.38
CA LEU A 110 6.03 0.20 -15.67
C LEU A 110 5.62 0.26 -14.21
N ARG A 111 5.81 1.42 -13.55
CA ARG A 111 5.38 1.63 -12.17
C ARG A 111 3.88 1.47 -11.98
N ILE A 112 3.07 2.02 -12.88
CA ILE A 112 1.60 1.83 -12.86
C ILE A 112 1.29 0.32 -12.91
N LYS A 113 1.93 -0.41 -13.83
CA LYS A 113 1.76 -1.86 -13.94
C LYS A 113 2.17 -2.59 -12.65
N SER A 114 3.30 -2.23 -12.06
CA SER A 114 3.79 -2.83 -10.81
C SER A 114 2.85 -2.55 -9.62
N LEU A 115 2.27 -1.34 -9.52
CA LEU A 115 1.26 -1.00 -8.53
C LEU A 115 -0.03 -1.82 -8.71
N THR A 116 -0.52 -1.93 -9.95
CA THR A 116 -1.71 -2.73 -10.30
C THR A 116 -1.51 -4.21 -9.95
N LEU A 117 -0.36 -4.78 -10.31
CA LEU A 117 -0.01 -6.17 -10.00
C LEU A 117 0.09 -6.39 -8.49
N LEU A 118 0.71 -5.47 -7.75
CA LEU A 118 0.86 -5.59 -6.30
C LEU A 118 -0.50 -5.65 -5.60
N ILE A 119 -1.45 -4.76 -5.92
CA ILE A 119 -2.82 -4.83 -5.37
C ILE A 119 -3.47 -6.17 -5.71
N GLY A 120 -3.30 -6.65 -6.94
CA GLY A 120 -3.81 -7.96 -7.36
C GLY A 120 -3.24 -9.12 -6.53
N HIS A 121 -1.95 -9.06 -6.19
CA HIS A 121 -1.30 -10.05 -5.34
C HIS A 121 -1.73 -9.94 -3.88
N LEU A 122 -1.94 -8.74 -3.32
CA LEU A 122 -2.52 -8.56 -1.99
C LEU A 122 -3.94 -9.14 -1.92
N LYS A 123 -4.77 -8.92 -2.94
CA LYS A 123 -6.10 -9.55 -3.08
C LYS A 123 -6.00 -11.07 -3.15
N SER A 124 -5.01 -11.60 -3.86
CA SER A 124 -4.75 -13.04 -3.94
C SER A 124 -4.36 -13.63 -2.58
N ILE A 125 -3.45 -12.97 -1.85
CA ILE A 125 -3.03 -13.36 -0.49
C ILE A 125 -4.23 -13.35 0.46
N SER A 126 -5.00 -12.26 0.48
CA SER A 126 -6.20 -12.11 1.32
C SER A 126 -7.16 -13.27 1.08
N LYS A 127 -7.48 -13.54 -0.19
CA LYS A 127 -8.38 -14.62 -0.58
C LYS A 127 -7.85 -16.00 -0.18
N SER A 128 -6.56 -16.27 -0.38
CA SER A 128 -5.94 -17.54 0.00
C SER A 128 -5.98 -17.81 1.51
N LEU A 129 -6.03 -16.74 2.32
CA LEU A 129 -6.14 -16.82 3.78
C LEU A 129 -7.59 -16.78 4.28
N GLY A 130 -8.58 -16.65 3.39
CA GLY A 130 -9.99 -16.54 3.76
C GLY A 130 -10.39 -15.15 4.25
N TYR A 131 -9.64 -14.11 3.91
CA TYR A 131 -9.93 -12.71 4.25
C TYR A 131 -10.52 -11.96 3.07
N ASP A 132 -11.31 -10.94 3.37
CA ASP A 132 -11.78 -9.95 2.40
C ASP A 132 -10.77 -8.79 2.33
N PHE A 133 -10.35 -8.43 1.12
CA PHE A 133 -9.33 -7.38 0.92
C PHE A 133 -9.89 -6.01 1.27
N GLU A 134 -11.14 -5.75 0.88
CA GLU A 134 -11.83 -4.50 1.13
C GLU A 134 -12.05 -4.27 2.64
N GLU A 135 -12.33 -5.33 3.41
CA GLU A 135 -12.34 -5.28 4.88
C GLU A 135 -10.96 -4.96 5.46
N CYS A 136 -9.88 -5.61 4.98
CA CYS A 136 -8.52 -5.31 5.43
C CYS A 136 -8.15 -3.85 5.15
N PHE A 137 -8.52 -3.34 3.97
CA PHE A 137 -8.25 -1.97 3.59
C PHE A 137 -9.05 -0.95 4.42
N GLU A 138 -10.33 -1.23 4.69
CA GLU A 138 -11.14 -0.37 5.56
C GLU A 138 -10.62 -0.39 7.01
N LEU A 139 -10.14 -1.53 7.52
CA LEU A 139 -9.51 -1.61 8.84
C LEU A 139 -8.31 -0.66 8.95
N ALA A 140 -7.37 -0.71 8.00
CA ALA A 140 -6.23 0.20 7.98
C ALA A 140 -6.68 1.67 7.88
N TYR A 141 -7.70 1.99 7.09
CA TYR A 141 -8.26 3.33 7.07
C TYR A 141 -8.80 3.76 8.44
N GLN A 142 -9.54 2.88 9.14
CA GLN A 142 -10.06 3.18 10.47
C GLN A 142 -8.96 3.45 11.49
N GLU A 143 -7.78 2.85 11.33
CA GLU A 143 -6.63 3.14 12.17
C GLU A 143 -5.97 4.48 11.88
N ILE A 144 -5.96 4.92 10.61
CA ILE A 144 -5.30 6.17 10.22
C ILE A 144 -6.20 7.40 10.30
N LYS A 145 -7.52 7.25 10.16
CA LYS A 145 -8.46 8.37 9.88
C LYS A 145 -8.26 9.60 10.79
N ASP A 146 -8.03 9.37 12.08
CA ASP A 146 -7.89 10.42 13.10
C ASP A 146 -6.42 10.73 13.44
N ARG A 147 -5.44 10.04 12.82
CA ARG A 147 -4.00 10.23 13.08
C ARG A 147 -3.61 11.67 12.71
N LYS A 148 -3.10 12.41 13.68
CA LYS A 148 -2.49 13.72 13.50
C LYS A 148 -0.98 13.56 13.31
N GLY A 149 -0.36 14.50 12.61
CA GLY A 149 1.06 14.45 12.31
C GLY A 149 1.43 15.38 11.17
N ARG A 150 2.70 15.35 10.78
CA ARG A 150 3.24 16.15 9.67
C ARG A 150 4.32 15.38 8.92
N TRP A 151 4.54 15.77 7.68
CA TRP A 151 5.64 15.24 6.90
C TRP A 151 6.98 15.84 7.35
N ILE A 152 7.96 14.98 7.62
CA ILE A 152 9.34 15.35 7.92
C ILE A 152 10.25 14.50 7.03
N ASP A 153 11.04 15.17 6.19
CA ASP A 153 11.94 14.51 5.22
C ASP A 153 11.25 13.41 4.37
N GLY A 154 10.02 13.65 3.93
CA GLY A 154 9.26 12.71 3.08
C GLY A 154 8.50 11.60 3.81
N SER A 155 8.64 11.51 5.14
CA SER A 155 7.94 10.53 5.98
C SER A 155 6.89 11.22 6.84
N PHE A 156 5.72 10.60 6.99
CA PHE A 156 4.69 11.09 7.90
C PHE A 156 5.07 10.73 9.34
N VAL A 157 5.29 11.73 10.18
CA VAL A 157 5.60 11.56 11.60
C VAL A 157 4.35 11.91 12.40
N LYS A 158 3.90 10.98 13.26
CA LYS A 158 2.73 11.17 14.09
C LYS A 158 2.97 12.28 15.10
N GLU A 159 1.91 12.98 15.50
CA GLU A 159 2.00 14.07 16.49
C GLU A 159 2.60 13.61 17.82
N GLU A 160 2.30 12.37 18.24
CA GLU A 160 2.85 11.75 19.46
C GLU A 160 4.36 11.48 19.41
N ASP A 161 4.93 11.34 18.21
CA ASP A 161 6.36 11.05 17.98
C ASP A 161 7.19 12.34 17.78
N LEU A 162 6.56 13.52 17.82
CA LEU A 162 7.23 14.82 17.63
C LEU A 162 7.80 15.43 18.92
N ALA A 163 7.65 14.74 20.05
CA ALA A 163 8.02 15.20 21.39
C ALA A 163 9.51 15.01 21.73
#